data_AF-A0A952B527-F1
#
_entry.id   AF-A0A952B527-F1
#
_cell.length_a   1.000
_cell.length_b   1.000
_cell.length_c   1.000
_cell.angle_alpha   90.00
_cell.angle_beta   90.00
_cell.angle_gamma   90.00
#
_symmetry.space_group_name_H-M   'P 1'
#
loop_
_entity.id
_entity.type
_entity.pdbx_description
1 polymer ?
#
loop_
_entity_poly.entity_id
_entity_poly.type
_entity_poly.pdbx_seq_one_letter_code
_entity_poly.pdbx_strand_id
1 'polypeptide(L)'
;MKKDPESLFKKSLKSVAASLAQWWSEMDSDAQEEAIDEIKEKIARFQNPILFSHPKAKDALELIFRKIELTKDVHWEMDSELRRFLEVLNLWEKQNLLSGQHAIGNRWISIFLDNPVFIMAVFSAVQGDSATAEFKQNVWNIIKQERKGVHGEHIAKNIGVPLSYVDALFAIFESEGKGWKSKEIGSSYFSPDPALC
;
A
#
# COMPACT_ATOMS: atom_id res chain seq x y z
N MET A 1 -42.44 -8.85 22.96
CA MET A 1 -41.85 -8.84 21.60
C MET A 1 -40.50 -8.14 21.65
N LYS A 2 -39.37 -8.87 21.59
CA LYS A 2 -38.05 -8.26 21.41
C LYS A 2 -37.93 -7.88 19.93
N LYS A 3 -37.77 -6.60 19.61
CA LYS A 3 -37.52 -6.17 18.23
C LYS A 3 -36.15 -6.69 17.81
N ASP A 4 -36.09 -7.33 16.66
CA ASP A 4 -34.88 -7.84 16.03
C ASP A 4 -33.91 -6.67 15.75
N PRO A 5 -32.68 -6.68 16.32
CA PRO A 5 -31.68 -5.64 16.11
C PRO A 5 -31.36 -5.39 14.63
N GLU A 6 -31.42 -6.42 13.80
CA GLU A 6 -31.12 -6.33 12.37
C GLU A 6 -32.21 -5.54 11.62
N SER A 7 -33.47 -5.68 12.05
CA SER A 7 -34.60 -4.93 11.51
C SER A 7 -34.52 -3.43 11.85
N LEU A 8 -34.02 -3.09 13.04
CA LEU A 8 -33.82 -1.71 13.49
C LEU A 8 -32.67 -1.05 12.73
N PHE A 9 -31.59 -1.78 12.49
CA PHE A 9 -30.45 -1.32 11.71
C PHE A 9 -30.83 -1.05 10.24
N LYS A 10 -31.55 -1.99 9.59
CA LYS A 10 -32.03 -1.80 8.21
C LYS A 10 -33.00 -0.61 8.08
N LYS A 11 -33.86 -0.39 9.09
CA LYS A 11 -34.78 0.75 9.10
C LYS A 11 -34.04 2.08 9.27
N SER A 12 -33.00 2.11 10.10
CA SER A 12 -32.12 3.28 10.28
C SER A 12 -31.37 3.61 8.97
N LEU A 13 -30.77 2.62 8.31
CA LEU A 13 -30.07 2.81 7.03
C LEU A 13 -30.99 3.38 5.93
N LYS A 14 -32.23 2.87 5.81
CA LYS A 14 -33.20 3.40 4.85
C LYS A 14 -33.58 4.85 5.14
N SER A 15 -33.72 5.22 6.41
CA SER A 15 -34.00 6.60 6.82
C SER A 15 -32.85 7.53 6.49
N VAL A 16 -31.61 7.09 6.70
CA VAL A 16 -30.39 7.85 6.38
C VAL A 16 -30.25 8.03 4.87
N ALA A 17 -30.46 6.97 4.09
CA ALA A 17 -30.41 7.03 2.63
C ALA A 17 -31.49 7.97 2.04
N ALA A 18 -32.72 7.95 2.59
CA ALA A 18 -33.78 8.86 2.16
C ALA A 18 -33.48 10.32 2.50
N SER A 19 -32.93 10.58 3.70
CA SER A 19 -32.54 11.94 4.12
C SER A 19 -31.39 12.48 3.28
N LEU A 20 -30.42 11.63 2.92
CA LEU A 20 -29.33 11.98 2.01
C LEU A 20 -29.84 12.26 0.60
N ALA A 21 -30.75 11.44 0.06
CA ALA A 21 -31.31 11.65 -1.26
C ALA A 21 -32.13 12.95 -1.35
N GLN A 22 -32.88 13.26 -0.29
CA GLN A 22 -33.63 14.51 -0.19
C GLN A 22 -32.68 15.72 -0.11
N TRP A 23 -31.69 15.68 0.80
CA TRP A 23 -30.67 16.72 0.91
C TRP A 23 -29.93 16.93 -0.42
N TRP A 24 -29.58 15.84 -1.12
CA TRP A 24 -28.95 15.88 -2.44
C TRP A 24 -29.83 16.56 -3.49
N SER A 25 -31.14 16.27 -3.49
CA SER A 25 -32.09 16.86 -4.45
C SER A 25 -32.37 18.34 -4.22
N GLU A 26 -32.06 18.86 -3.02
CA GLU A 26 -32.23 20.25 -2.63
C GLU A 26 -30.98 21.10 -2.95
N MET A 27 -29.84 20.49 -3.26
CA MET A 27 -28.62 21.17 -3.68
C MET A 27 -28.67 21.57 -5.16
N ASP A 28 -28.11 22.73 -5.50
CA ASP A 28 -27.85 23.09 -6.90
C ASP A 28 -26.71 22.25 -7.51
N SER A 29 -26.57 22.30 -8.83
CA SER A 29 -25.59 21.50 -9.56
C SER A 29 -24.15 21.75 -9.11
N ASP A 30 -23.84 23.00 -8.77
CA ASP A 30 -22.48 23.43 -8.47
C ASP A 30 -22.08 22.94 -7.07
N ALA A 31 -23.00 23.02 -6.09
CA ALA A 31 -22.79 22.48 -4.76
C ALA A 31 -22.75 20.93 -4.77
N GLN A 32 -23.49 20.26 -5.66
CA GLN A 32 -23.38 18.82 -5.85
C GLN A 32 -22.00 18.44 -6.39
N GLU A 33 -21.47 19.17 -7.37
CA GLU A 33 -20.15 18.91 -7.94
C GLU A 33 -19.03 19.08 -6.89
N GLU A 34 -19.10 20.16 -6.10
CA GLU A 34 -18.16 20.38 -4.98
C GLU A 34 -18.23 19.26 -3.93
N ALA A 35 -19.44 18.82 -3.54
CA ALA A 35 -19.62 17.72 -2.60
C ALA A 35 -19.09 16.39 -3.15
N ILE A 36 -19.28 16.12 -4.45
CA ILE A 36 -18.71 14.95 -5.12
C ILE A 36 -17.18 14.99 -5.03
N ASP A 37 -16.57 16.13 -5.31
CA ASP A 37 -15.11 16.25 -5.32
C ASP A 37 -14.52 16.14 -3.91
N GLU A 38 -15.18 16.71 -2.89
CA GLU A 38 -14.78 16.52 -1.49
C GLU A 38 -14.88 15.04 -1.07
N ILE A 39 -15.93 14.33 -1.49
CA ILE A 39 -16.10 12.90 -1.22
C ILE A 39 -15.01 12.10 -1.94
N LYS A 40 -14.72 12.39 -3.21
CA LYS A 40 -13.64 11.72 -3.95
C LYS A 40 -12.30 11.92 -3.26
N GLU A 41 -12.00 13.13 -2.81
CA GLU A 41 -10.75 13.42 -2.09
C GLU A 41 -10.68 12.64 -0.78
N LYS A 42 -11.76 12.63 0.01
CA LYS A 42 -11.83 11.83 1.25
C LYS A 42 -11.63 10.35 0.96
N ILE A 43 -12.29 9.80 -0.07
CA ILE A 43 -12.12 8.41 -0.50
C ILE A 43 -10.66 8.14 -0.88
N ALA A 44 -10.04 9.02 -1.66
CA ALA A 44 -8.63 8.87 -2.05
C ALA A 44 -7.70 8.85 -0.82
N ARG A 45 -7.94 9.72 0.17
CA ARG A 45 -7.20 9.73 1.44
C ARG A 45 -7.36 8.44 2.24
N PHE A 46 -8.57 7.86 2.25
CA PHE A 46 -8.81 6.56 2.88
C PHE A 46 -8.15 5.41 2.13
N GLN A 47 -8.12 5.47 0.80
CA GLN A 47 -7.53 4.41 -0.03
C GLN A 47 -6.01 4.40 0.04
N ASN A 48 -5.36 5.57 0.14
CA ASN A 48 -3.91 5.67 0.21
C ASN A 48 -3.44 6.66 1.29
N PRO A 49 -3.57 6.31 2.59
CA PRO A 49 -3.27 7.23 3.68
C PRO A 49 -1.79 7.69 3.70
N ILE A 50 -0.88 6.90 3.11
CA ILE A 50 0.54 7.22 3.02
C ILE A 50 0.77 8.39 2.06
N LEU A 51 0.14 8.36 0.88
CA LEU A 51 0.27 9.42 -0.13
C LEU A 51 -0.24 10.78 0.36
N PHE A 52 -1.26 10.77 1.23
CA PHE A 52 -1.87 11.99 1.77
C PHE A 52 -1.38 12.35 3.19
N SER A 53 -0.37 11.64 3.70
CA SER A 53 0.16 11.86 5.06
C SER A 53 0.89 13.19 5.22
N HIS A 54 1.43 13.75 4.14
CA HIS A 54 2.19 15.00 4.14
C HIS A 54 2.16 15.67 2.74
N PRO A 55 2.21 17.01 2.62
CA PRO A 55 2.25 17.69 1.31
C PRO A 55 3.39 17.27 0.38
N LYS A 56 4.52 16.81 0.95
CA LYS A 56 5.70 16.30 0.22
C LYS A 56 5.74 14.77 0.08
N ALA A 57 4.68 14.06 0.50
CA ALA A 57 4.68 12.60 0.52
C ALA A 57 4.83 12.00 -0.89
N LYS A 58 4.12 12.54 -1.88
CA LYS A 58 4.22 12.08 -3.27
C LYS A 58 5.66 12.16 -3.81
N ASP A 59 6.27 13.32 -3.72
CA ASP A 59 7.65 13.54 -4.20
C ASP A 59 8.66 12.63 -3.48
N ALA A 60 8.45 12.40 -2.18
CA ALA A 60 9.28 11.48 -1.39
C ALA A 60 9.10 10.03 -1.85
N LEU A 61 7.87 9.57 -2.10
CA LEU A 61 7.59 8.23 -2.63
C LEU A 61 8.20 8.05 -4.04
N GLU A 62 8.12 9.06 -4.90
CA GLU A 62 8.75 9.04 -6.24
C GLU A 62 10.28 8.99 -6.18
N LEU A 63 10.91 9.69 -5.22
CA LEU A 63 12.35 9.56 -4.99
C LEU A 63 12.70 8.15 -4.51
N ILE A 64 11.95 7.61 -3.54
CA ILE A 64 12.17 6.27 -3.01
C ILE A 64 11.99 5.22 -4.11
N PHE A 65 10.94 5.33 -4.93
CA PHE A 65 10.71 4.45 -6.08
C PHE A 65 11.93 4.42 -7.01
N ARG A 66 12.45 5.60 -7.40
CA ARG A 66 13.65 5.70 -8.23
C ARG A 66 14.86 5.05 -7.59
N LYS A 67 15.04 5.20 -6.27
CA LYS A 67 16.15 4.54 -5.56
C LYS A 67 16.02 3.01 -5.59
N ILE A 68 14.84 2.45 -5.35
CA ILE A 68 14.60 1.00 -5.47
C ILE A 68 14.91 0.53 -6.89
N GLU A 69 14.43 1.26 -7.90
CA GLU A 69 14.66 0.88 -9.29
C GLU A 69 16.14 0.94 -9.70
N LEU A 70 16.89 1.91 -9.20
CA LEU A 70 18.30 2.09 -9.54
C LEU A 70 19.22 1.13 -8.80
N THR A 71 19.06 0.99 -7.48
CA THR A 71 19.98 0.19 -6.66
C THR A 71 19.53 -1.26 -6.51
N LYS A 72 18.25 -1.55 -6.77
CA LYS A 72 17.59 -2.84 -6.47
C LYS A 72 17.72 -3.23 -4.99
N ASP A 73 17.86 -2.24 -4.12
CA ASP A 73 18.04 -2.37 -2.67
C ASP A 73 16.90 -1.66 -1.94
N VAL A 74 16.74 -1.98 -0.66
CA VAL A 74 15.79 -1.37 0.29
C VAL A 74 16.49 -0.77 1.52
N HIS A 75 17.81 -0.88 1.60
CA HIS A 75 18.64 -0.22 2.58
C HIS A 75 19.54 0.82 1.91
N TRP A 76 19.48 2.07 2.37
CA TRP A 76 20.32 3.13 1.82
C TRP A 76 20.89 4.03 2.91
N GLU A 77 22.11 4.50 2.69
CA GLU A 77 22.69 5.60 3.46
C GLU A 77 21.94 6.91 3.19
N MET A 78 21.91 7.76 4.22
CA MET A 78 21.18 9.02 4.19
C MET A 78 21.94 10.12 3.44
N ASP A 79 21.62 10.26 2.15
CA ASP A 79 22.19 11.25 1.24
C ASP A 79 21.49 12.62 1.24
N SER A 80 21.98 13.55 0.42
CA SER A 80 21.43 14.90 0.29
C SER A 80 20.01 14.95 -0.28
N GLU A 81 19.63 14.01 -1.15
CA GLU A 81 18.30 14.00 -1.78
C GLU A 81 17.24 13.56 -0.76
N LEU A 82 17.50 12.48 -0.02
CA LEU A 82 16.62 11.99 1.05
C LEU A 82 16.50 13.01 2.18
N ARG A 83 17.58 13.74 2.50
CA ARG A 83 17.58 14.79 3.53
C ARG A 83 16.57 15.91 3.27
N ARG A 84 16.17 16.15 2.02
CA ARG A 84 15.13 17.13 1.68
C ARG A 84 13.74 16.75 2.20
N PHE A 85 13.55 15.48 2.55
CA PHE A 85 12.29 14.90 2.99
C PHE A 85 12.32 14.43 4.45
N LEU A 86 13.25 14.92 5.29
CA LEU A 86 13.40 14.49 6.69
C LEU A 86 12.08 14.54 7.50
N GLU A 87 11.27 15.57 7.33
CA GLU A 87 9.97 15.69 8.01
C GLU A 87 9.04 14.52 7.68
N VAL A 88 8.98 14.14 6.40
CA VAL A 88 8.17 13.03 5.89
C VAL A 88 8.73 11.70 6.39
N LEU A 89 10.05 11.51 6.31
CA LEU A 89 10.72 10.29 6.77
C LEU A 89 10.52 10.08 8.28
N ASN A 90 10.66 11.14 9.09
CA ASN A 90 10.38 11.10 10.53
C ASN A 90 8.91 10.75 10.84
N LEU A 91 7.97 11.25 10.03
CA LEU A 91 6.55 10.92 10.18
C LEU A 91 6.31 9.43 9.89
N TRP A 92 6.85 8.91 8.79
CA TRP A 92 6.69 7.52 8.38
C TRP A 92 7.39 6.54 9.34
N GLU A 93 8.56 6.91 9.88
CA GLU A 93 9.21 6.12 10.92
C GLU A 93 8.35 6.01 12.18
N LYS A 94 7.78 7.12 12.66
CA LYS A 94 6.85 7.12 13.81
C LYS A 94 5.60 6.26 13.57
N GLN A 95 5.20 6.10 12.32
CA GLN A 95 4.07 5.27 11.90
C GLN A 95 4.46 3.80 11.66
N ASN A 96 5.73 3.43 11.87
CA ASN A 96 6.29 2.10 11.58
C ASN A 96 6.15 1.70 10.10
N LEU A 97 6.17 2.67 9.19
CA LEU A 97 6.14 2.44 7.74
C LEU A 97 7.52 2.21 7.14
N LEU A 98 8.56 2.70 7.81
CA LEU A 98 9.96 2.45 7.51
C LEU A 98 10.75 2.52 8.81
N SER A 99 12.00 2.07 8.80
CA SER A 99 12.90 2.17 9.94
C SER A 99 14.22 2.84 9.55
N GLY A 100 15.00 3.23 10.56
CA GLY A 100 16.23 3.98 10.37
C GLY A 100 17.30 3.67 11.40
N GLN A 101 18.56 3.89 11.01
CA GLN A 101 19.65 4.03 11.96
C GLN A 101 19.92 5.51 12.19
N HIS A 102 20.11 5.85 13.47
CA HIS A 102 20.33 7.22 13.92
C HIS A 102 21.64 7.33 14.69
N ALA A 103 22.37 8.41 14.43
CA ALA A 103 23.46 8.84 15.29
C ALA A 103 22.90 9.49 16.56
N ILE A 104 23.78 9.69 17.54
CA ILE A 104 23.50 10.48 18.75
C ILE A 104 22.88 11.83 18.34
N GLY A 105 21.74 12.17 18.96
CA GLY A 105 20.97 13.36 18.62
C GLY A 105 19.94 13.17 17.51
N ASN A 106 19.49 11.94 17.26
CA ASN A 106 18.44 11.58 16.27
C ASN A 106 18.76 12.03 14.84
N ARG A 107 20.05 11.96 14.46
CA ARG A 107 20.47 12.26 13.10
C ARG A 107 20.46 10.98 12.27
N TRP A 108 19.61 10.93 11.25
CA TRP A 108 19.57 9.84 10.27
C TRP A 108 20.95 9.54 9.64
N ILE A 109 21.35 8.27 9.75
CA ILE A 109 22.51 7.64 9.12
C ILE A 109 22.06 6.83 7.91
N SER A 110 21.06 5.98 8.06
CA SER A 110 20.51 5.14 6.98
C SER A 110 19.02 4.88 7.16
N ILE A 111 18.37 4.49 6.07
CA ILE A 111 16.95 4.16 6.00
C ILE A 111 16.77 2.71 5.53
N PHE A 112 15.78 2.01 6.10
CA PHE A 112 15.41 0.64 5.78
C PHE A 112 13.92 0.59 5.41
N LEU A 113 13.62 0.01 4.25
CA LEU A 113 12.24 -0.29 3.87
C LEU A 113 11.95 -1.76 4.18
N ASP A 114 11.42 -1.99 5.38
CA ASP A 114 11.11 -3.32 5.92
C ASP A 114 9.59 -3.61 5.92
N ASN A 115 8.76 -2.57 5.79
CA ASN A 115 7.32 -2.72 5.77
C ASN A 115 6.81 -3.03 4.34
N PRO A 116 6.20 -4.21 4.11
CA PRO A 116 5.75 -4.61 2.79
C PRO A 116 4.60 -3.74 2.25
N VAL A 117 3.76 -3.21 3.14
CA VAL A 117 2.67 -2.31 2.75
C VAL A 117 3.24 -0.98 2.25
N PHE A 118 4.28 -0.46 2.91
CA PHE A 118 4.94 0.77 2.47
C PHE A 118 5.66 0.58 1.13
N ILE A 119 6.38 -0.53 0.95
CA ILE A 119 7.01 -0.86 -0.34
C ILE A 119 5.97 -0.90 -1.47
N MET A 120 4.81 -1.53 -1.24
CA MET A 120 3.74 -1.54 -2.23
C MET A 120 3.07 -0.18 -2.42
N ALA A 121 3.01 0.66 -1.40
CA ALA A 121 2.52 2.02 -1.53
C ALA A 121 3.45 2.89 -2.38
N VAL A 122 4.78 2.71 -2.26
CA VAL A 122 5.78 3.34 -3.14
C VAL A 122 5.51 2.94 -4.60
N PHE A 123 5.30 1.66 -4.87
CA PHE A 123 4.96 1.17 -6.22
C PHE A 123 3.65 1.82 -6.74
N SER A 124 2.60 1.83 -5.92
CA SER A 124 1.29 2.38 -6.28
C SER A 124 1.31 3.89 -6.53
N ALA A 125 2.11 4.63 -5.78
CA ALA A 125 2.20 6.08 -5.93
C ALA A 125 2.74 6.51 -7.31
N VAL A 126 3.58 5.68 -7.94
CA VAL A 126 4.21 6.00 -9.23
C VAL A 126 3.50 5.30 -10.39
N GLN A 127 3.13 4.04 -10.23
CA GLN A 127 2.50 3.24 -11.29
C GLN A 127 0.97 3.41 -11.33
N GLY A 128 0.37 3.90 -10.25
CA GLY A 128 -1.07 3.98 -10.07
C GLY A 128 -1.69 2.66 -9.58
N ASP A 129 -2.90 2.77 -9.05
CA ASP A 129 -3.59 1.64 -8.40
C ASP A 129 -3.96 0.53 -9.39
N SER A 130 -4.33 0.88 -10.62
CA SER A 130 -4.65 -0.10 -11.67
C SER A 130 -3.44 -0.98 -12.02
N ALA A 131 -2.27 -0.37 -12.26
CA ALA A 131 -1.05 -1.10 -12.56
C ALA A 131 -0.58 -1.93 -11.37
N THR A 132 -0.79 -1.44 -10.14
CA THR A 132 -0.49 -2.20 -8.92
C THR A 132 -1.40 -3.42 -8.75
N ALA A 133 -2.69 -3.28 -9.06
CA ALA A 133 -3.63 -4.40 -9.05
C ALA A 133 -3.29 -5.44 -10.12
N GLU A 134 -2.94 -4.99 -11.33
CA GLU A 134 -2.49 -5.86 -12.41
C GLU A 134 -1.20 -6.60 -12.04
N PHE A 135 -0.21 -5.90 -11.50
CA PHE A 135 1.03 -6.49 -11.00
C PHE A 135 0.76 -7.59 -9.95
N LYS A 136 -0.06 -7.29 -8.95
CA LYS A 136 -0.50 -8.27 -7.93
C LYS A 136 -1.14 -9.50 -8.57
N GLN A 137 -2.04 -9.29 -9.52
CA GLN A 137 -2.75 -10.38 -10.20
C GLN A 137 -1.81 -11.24 -11.05
N ASN A 138 -0.85 -10.62 -11.74
CA ASN A 138 0.13 -11.32 -12.57
C ASN A 138 1.05 -12.21 -11.73
N VAL A 139 1.59 -11.67 -10.63
CA VAL A 139 2.39 -12.44 -9.67
C VAL A 139 1.59 -13.63 -9.12
N TRP A 140 0.34 -13.39 -8.72
CA TRP A 140 -0.54 -14.46 -8.22
C TRP A 140 -0.85 -15.53 -9.27
N ASN A 141 -1.03 -15.14 -10.52
CA ASN A 141 -1.28 -16.09 -11.61
C ASN A 141 -0.08 -16.99 -11.86
N ILE A 142 1.15 -16.46 -11.81
CA ILE A 142 2.38 -17.25 -11.94
C ILE A 142 2.47 -18.28 -10.80
N ILE A 143 2.25 -17.84 -9.54
CA ILE A 143 2.25 -18.73 -8.36
C ILE A 143 1.27 -19.90 -8.55
N LYS A 144 0.03 -19.63 -8.96
CA LYS A 144 -0.99 -20.67 -9.17
C LYS A 144 -0.61 -21.65 -10.29
N GLN A 145 0.02 -21.17 -11.35
CA GLN A 145 0.40 -22.02 -12.49
C GLN A 145 1.51 -23.01 -12.11
N GLU A 146 2.46 -22.59 -11.27
CA GLU A 146 3.54 -23.48 -10.84
C GLU A 146 3.07 -24.59 -9.89
N ARG A 147 2.00 -24.35 -9.11
CA ARG A 147 1.39 -25.29 -8.13
C ARG A 147 2.35 -25.83 -7.05
N LYS A 148 3.58 -25.33 -7.04
CA LYS A 148 4.65 -25.59 -6.09
C LYS A 148 5.18 -24.22 -5.65
N GLY A 149 5.98 -24.19 -4.60
CA GLY A 149 6.54 -22.91 -4.18
C GLY A 149 7.53 -22.37 -5.21
N VAL A 150 7.61 -21.04 -5.24
CA VAL A 150 8.27 -20.26 -6.29
C VAL A 150 9.30 -19.31 -5.70
N HIS A 151 10.39 -19.12 -6.43
CA HIS A 151 11.44 -18.16 -6.08
C HIS A 151 11.08 -16.77 -6.60
N GLY A 152 11.16 -15.77 -5.73
CA GLY A 152 10.86 -14.38 -6.05
C GLY A 152 11.75 -13.84 -7.16
N GLU A 153 13.01 -14.29 -7.24
CA GLU A 153 13.96 -13.92 -8.29
C GLU A 153 13.46 -14.32 -9.68
N HIS A 154 12.79 -15.48 -9.80
CA HIS A 154 12.22 -15.94 -11.05
C HIS A 154 11.09 -15.00 -11.50
N ILE A 155 10.18 -14.67 -10.59
CA ILE A 155 9.06 -13.76 -10.86
C ILE A 155 9.56 -12.35 -11.18
N ALA A 156 10.49 -11.83 -10.37
CA ALA A 156 11.08 -10.51 -10.54
C ALA A 156 11.73 -10.35 -11.93
N LYS A 157 12.50 -11.37 -12.36
CA LYS A 157 13.10 -11.41 -13.70
C LYS A 157 12.07 -11.51 -14.81
N ASN A 158 11.02 -12.33 -14.64
CA ASN A 158 10.00 -12.52 -15.67
C ASN A 158 9.15 -11.25 -15.90
N ILE A 159 8.84 -10.51 -14.83
CA ILE A 159 7.99 -9.31 -14.89
C ILE A 159 8.84 -8.03 -15.06
N GLY A 160 10.15 -8.09 -14.81
CA GLY A 160 11.06 -6.96 -14.98
C GLY A 160 10.98 -5.95 -13.83
N VAL A 161 10.77 -6.41 -12.60
CA VAL A 161 10.68 -5.55 -11.40
C VAL A 161 11.77 -5.90 -10.38
N PRO A 162 12.15 -4.96 -9.49
CA PRO A 162 12.96 -5.26 -8.32
C PRO A 162 12.41 -6.41 -7.47
N LEU A 163 13.31 -7.25 -6.95
CA LEU A 163 12.95 -8.38 -6.07
C LEU A 163 12.17 -7.92 -4.83
N SER A 164 12.50 -6.75 -4.29
CA SER A 164 11.83 -6.16 -3.12
C SER A 164 10.32 -6.00 -3.29
N TYR A 165 9.83 -5.69 -4.50
CA TYR A 165 8.38 -5.60 -4.73
C TYR A 165 7.70 -6.98 -4.72
N VAL A 166 8.34 -7.98 -5.31
CA VAL A 166 7.84 -9.37 -5.28
C VAL A 166 7.85 -9.89 -3.84
N ASP A 167 8.93 -9.64 -3.12
CA ASP A 167 9.11 -10.09 -1.74
C ASP A 167 8.11 -9.42 -0.78
N ALA A 168 7.81 -8.13 -0.99
CA ALA A 168 6.75 -7.43 -0.29
C ALA A 168 5.36 -8.03 -0.59
N LEU A 169 5.09 -8.39 -1.86
CA LEU A 169 3.85 -9.08 -2.22
C LEU A 169 3.73 -10.45 -1.57
N PHE A 170 4.81 -11.22 -1.47
CA PHE A 170 4.78 -12.50 -0.76
C PHE A 170 4.38 -12.33 0.70
N ALA A 171 4.89 -11.30 1.37
CA ALA A 171 4.50 -11.00 2.75
C ALA A 171 3.03 -10.58 2.86
N ILE A 172 2.52 -9.81 1.88
CA ILE A 172 1.09 -9.44 1.82
C ILE A 172 0.22 -10.68 1.58
N PHE A 173 0.57 -11.54 0.63
CA PHE A 173 -0.17 -12.78 0.36
C PHE A 173 -0.18 -13.72 1.56
N GLU A 174 0.92 -13.86 2.28
CA GLU A 174 0.96 -14.59 3.55
C GLU A 174 -0.02 -13.99 4.58
N SER A 175 -0.03 -12.66 4.73
CA SER A 175 -0.97 -11.97 5.63
C SER A 175 -2.44 -12.12 5.23
N GLU A 176 -2.71 -12.31 3.94
CA GLU A 176 -4.03 -12.58 3.38
C GLU A 176 -4.41 -14.07 3.46
N GLY A 177 -3.55 -14.94 4.00
CA GLY A 177 -3.80 -16.38 4.11
C GLY A 177 -3.68 -17.14 2.78
N LYS A 178 -2.93 -16.60 1.80
CA LYS A 178 -2.78 -17.22 0.48
C LYS A 178 -1.66 -18.26 0.39
N GLY A 179 -0.86 -18.42 1.45
CA GLY A 179 0.29 -19.30 1.51
C GLY A 179 1.31 -18.86 2.55
N TRP A 180 2.54 -19.35 2.41
CA TRP A 180 3.63 -19.11 3.36
C TRP A 180 4.85 -18.55 2.66
N LYS A 181 5.39 -17.45 3.21
CA LYS A 181 6.67 -16.89 2.78
C LYS A 181 7.79 -17.53 3.61
N SER A 182 8.87 -17.93 2.95
CA SER A 182 10.07 -18.40 3.64
C SER A 182 10.59 -17.35 4.64
N LYS A 183 11.07 -17.82 5.79
CA LYS A 183 11.71 -16.99 6.83
C LYS A 183 13.23 -17.13 6.83
N GLU A 184 13.78 -17.91 5.92
CA GLU A 184 15.22 -18.05 5.75
C GLU A 184 15.83 -16.72 5.27
N ILE A 185 16.92 -16.30 5.93
CA ILE A 185 17.58 -15.04 5.62
C ILE A 185 18.11 -15.08 4.18
N GLY A 186 17.77 -14.06 3.40
CA GLY A 186 18.17 -13.95 1.99
C GLY A 186 17.37 -14.83 1.03
N SER A 187 16.37 -15.56 1.53
CA SER A 187 15.47 -16.36 0.70
C SER A 187 14.23 -15.55 0.34
N SER A 188 13.99 -15.33 -0.95
CA SER A 188 12.69 -14.89 -1.45
C SER A 188 11.96 -16.09 -2.04
N TYR A 189 11.21 -16.82 -1.21
CA TYR A 189 10.46 -18.00 -1.63
C TYR A 189 9.05 -17.98 -1.04
N PHE A 190 8.07 -18.37 -1.86
CA PHE A 190 6.67 -18.43 -1.46
C PHE A 190 6.05 -19.77 -1.83
N SER A 191 5.42 -20.43 -0.87
CA SER A 191 4.64 -21.64 -1.08
C SER A 191 3.15 -21.31 -0.99
N PRO A 192 2.37 -21.43 -2.07
CA PRO A 192 0.94 -21.16 -2.00
C PRO A 192 0.20 -22.21 -1.16
N ASP A 193 -0.95 -21.82 -0.61
CA ASP A 193 -1.88 -22.76 0.01
C ASP A 193 -2.42 -23.73 -1.06
N PRO A 194 -2.27 -25.05 -0.89
CA PRO A 194 -2.82 -26.05 -1.82
C PRO A 194 -4.33 -25.93 -2.05
N ALA A 195 -5.10 -25.38 -1.11
CA ALA A 195 -6.54 -25.20 -1.26
C ALA A 195 -6.91 -24.06 -2.24
N LEU A 196 -5.95 -23.20 -2.61
CA LEU A 196 -6.16 -22.03 -3.46
C LEU A 196 -5.59 -22.18 -4.88
N CYS A 197 -4.97 -23.32 -5.22
CA CYS A 197 -4.25 -23.58 -6.47
C CYS A 197 -4.80 -24.76 -7.31
#